data_AF-A0A7W5MUP4-F1
#
_entry.id   AF-A0A7W5MUP4-F1
#
_cell.length_a   1.000
_cell.length_b   1.000
_cell.length_c   1.000
_cell.angle_alpha   90.00
_cell.angle_beta   90.00
_cell.angle_gamma   90.00
#
_symmetry.space_group_name_H-M   'P 1'
#
loop_
_entity.id
_entity.type
_entity.pdbx_description
1 polymer ?
#
loop_
_entity_poly.entity_id
_entity_poly.type
_entity_poly.pdbx_seq_one_letter_code
_entity_poly.pdbx_strand_id
1 'polypeptide(L)'
;MTRFHALLAGSALAALLASPGLHAEDAESPRTIAPGEIVVTGEKAARTLQHTPTSIAVTSPEKITRETLLSIQDVYALTANLSDTYGSAGFTIRGITNSGVGGG
;
A
#
# COMPACT_ATOMS: atom_id res chain seq x y z
N MET A 1 69.05 12.97 15.82
CA MET A 1 67.83 12.74 16.62
C MET A 1 66.64 12.80 15.68
N THR A 2 65.92 11.66 15.53
CA THR A 2 64.48 11.53 15.22
C THR A 2 63.94 12.27 13.96
N ARG A 3 63.82 11.70 12.75
CA ARG A 3 63.12 10.48 12.31
C ARG A 3 61.75 10.25 12.97
N PHE A 4 60.83 11.22 12.90
CA PHE A 4 59.47 11.05 13.47
C PHE A 4 58.32 11.75 12.72
N HIS A 5 58.51 12.20 11.47
CA HIS A 5 57.46 12.93 10.73
C HIS A 5 56.87 12.18 9.53
N ALA A 6 57.32 10.96 9.24
CA ALA A 6 56.92 10.23 8.01
C ALA A 6 55.73 9.27 8.20
N LEU A 7 55.04 9.28 9.35
CA LEU A 7 54.01 8.27 9.69
C LEU A 7 52.59 8.82 9.91
N LEU A 8 52.31 10.09 9.58
CA LEU A 8 50.95 10.66 9.73
C LEU A 8 50.13 10.78 8.42
N ALA A 9 50.66 10.35 7.27
CA ALA A 9 49.99 10.51 5.98
C ALA A 9 49.11 9.31 5.52
N GLY A 10 48.95 8.28 6.35
CA GLY A 10 48.44 6.97 5.89
C GLY A 10 46.97 6.63 6.19
N SER A 11 46.26 7.36 7.06
CA SER A 11 44.95 6.89 7.59
C SER A 11 43.70 7.52 6.97
N ALA A 12 43.82 8.53 6.09
CA ALA A 12 42.64 9.22 5.55
C ALA A 12 41.91 8.42 4.44
N LEU A 13 42.53 7.39 3.84
CA LEU A 13 41.93 6.66 2.72
C LEU A 13 40.99 5.51 3.14
N ALA A 14 40.95 5.14 4.42
CA ALA A 14 40.11 4.05 4.91
C ALA A 14 38.65 4.45 5.19
N ALA A 15 38.33 5.75 5.20
CA ALA A 15 36.98 6.24 5.51
C ALA A 15 36.04 6.30 4.28
N LEU A 16 36.54 6.10 3.05
CA LEU A 16 35.71 6.13 1.84
C LEU A 16 35.06 4.77 1.50
N LEU A 17 35.38 3.70 2.23
CA LEU A 17 34.86 2.34 1.96
C LEU A 17 33.68 1.95 2.86
N ALA A 18 33.31 2.78 3.83
CA ALA A 18 32.18 2.54 4.73
C ALA A 18 30.95 3.37 4.30
N SER A 19 30.53 3.21 3.05
CA SER A 19 29.19 3.61 2.63
C SER A 19 28.24 2.44 2.93
N PRO A 20 27.41 2.49 4.00
CA PRO A 20 26.30 1.56 4.10
C PRO A 20 25.40 1.82 2.90
N GLY A 21 24.99 0.73 2.24
CA GLY A 21 24.45 0.72 0.88
C GLY A 21 23.52 1.88 0.56
N LEU A 22 23.84 2.58 -0.52
CA LEU A 22 22.82 3.16 -1.39
C LEU A 22 21.86 2.01 -1.73
N HIS A 23 20.69 2.00 -1.11
CA HIS A 23 19.55 1.28 -1.65
C HIS A 23 19.27 1.93 -3.00
N ALA A 24 19.62 1.22 -4.07
CA ALA A 24 19.10 1.54 -5.38
C ALA A 24 17.58 1.52 -5.27
N GLU A 25 16.96 2.69 -5.42
CA GLU A 25 15.53 2.79 -5.69
C GLU A 25 15.31 1.92 -6.95
N ASP A 26 14.63 0.79 -6.78
CA ASP A 26 14.24 -0.06 -7.89
C ASP A 26 13.53 0.83 -8.90
N ALA A 27 14.17 1.07 -10.04
CA ALA A 27 13.53 1.71 -11.18
C ALA A 27 12.36 0.79 -11.56
N GLU A 28 11.15 1.24 -11.21
CA GLU A 28 9.88 0.57 -11.45
C GLU A 28 9.76 0.26 -12.94
N SER A 29 10.29 -0.89 -13.35
CA SER A 29 10.06 -1.48 -14.66
C SER A 29 8.55 -1.68 -14.79
N PRO A 30 7.93 -1.46 -15.96
CA PRO A 30 6.51 -1.72 -16.12
C PRO A 30 6.18 -3.13 -15.63
N ARG A 31 5.53 -3.23 -14.46
CA ARG A 31 5.19 -4.54 -13.89
C ARG A 31 4.18 -5.18 -14.81
N THR A 32 4.56 -6.30 -15.39
CA THR A 32 3.62 -7.20 -16.05
C THR A 32 2.68 -7.72 -14.97
N ILE A 33 1.44 -7.22 -14.97
CA ILE A 33 0.39 -7.69 -14.06
C ILE A 33 0.17 -9.17 -14.35
N ALA A 34 0.48 -10.02 -13.36
CA ALA A 34 0.29 -11.45 -13.50
C ALA A 34 -1.21 -11.78 -13.56
N PRO A 35 -1.63 -12.86 -14.25
CA PRO A 35 -3.02 -13.29 -14.24
C PRO A 35 -3.53 -13.50 -12.81
N GLY A 36 -4.61 -12.81 -12.45
CA GLY A 36 -5.21 -12.87 -11.11
C GLY A 36 -4.59 -11.89 -10.09
N GLU A 37 -3.63 -11.07 -10.49
CA GLU A 37 -3.10 -10.03 -9.63
C GLU A 37 -4.10 -8.87 -9.47
N ILE A 38 -4.33 -8.49 -8.21
CA ILE A 38 -5.24 -7.39 -7.85
C ILE A 38 -4.40 -6.15 -7.61
N VAL A 39 -4.60 -5.14 -8.46
CA VAL A 39 -3.98 -3.82 -8.32
C VAL A 39 -4.95 -2.85 -7.68
N VAL A 40 -4.52 -2.24 -6.57
CA VAL A 40 -5.25 -1.21 -5.85
C VAL A 40 -4.95 0.15 -6.50
N THR A 41 -6.00 0.80 -6.98
CA THR A 41 -5.93 2.10 -7.67
C THR A 41 -6.56 3.24 -6.88
N GLY A 42 -7.20 2.93 -5.74
CA GLY A 42 -7.81 3.94 -4.85
C GLY A 42 -6.78 4.76 -4.07
N GLU A 43 -5.51 4.35 -4.08
CA GLU A 43 -4.39 5.13 -3.56
C GLU A 43 -3.74 5.96 -4.68
N LYS A 44 -2.97 7.00 -4.31
CA LYS A 44 -2.22 7.81 -5.28
C LYS A 44 -1.07 7.06 -5.98
N ALA A 45 -0.80 5.82 -5.57
CA ALA A 45 0.18 4.95 -6.17
C ALA A 45 -0.49 3.59 -6.45
N ALA A 46 -0.31 3.07 -7.66
CA ALA A 46 -0.77 1.73 -8.00
C ALA A 46 0.13 0.70 -7.31
N ARG A 47 -0.47 -0.15 -6.48
CA ARG A 47 0.23 -1.24 -5.78
C ARG A 47 -0.60 -2.50 -5.83
N THR A 48 0.05 -3.64 -5.71
CA THR A 48 -0.64 -4.92 -5.56
C THR A 48 -1.32 -4.97 -4.18
N LEU A 49 -2.37 -5.76 -4.04
CA LEU A 49 -3.08 -5.92 -2.76
C LEU A 49 -2.14 -6.30 -1.60
N GLN A 50 -1.13 -7.11 -1.86
CA GLN A 50 -0.16 -7.62 -0.87
C GLN A 50 0.83 -6.53 -0.40
N HIS A 51 1.09 -5.54 -1.25
CA HIS A 51 1.99 -4.42 -0.95
C HIS A 51 1.23 -3.14 -0.55
N THR A 52 -0.10 -3.21 -0.48
CA THR A 52 -0.93 -2.07 -0.09
C THR A 52 -0.99 -2.02 1.44
N PRO A 53 -0.55 -0.91 2.08
CA PRO A 53 -0.50 -0.82 3.52
C PRO A 53 -1.87 -0.55 4.17
N THR A 54 -2.85 -0.10 3.38
CA THR A 54 -4.21 0.18 3.86
C THR A 54 -5.10 -1.05 3.82
N SER A 55 -6.16 -1.07 4.62
CA SER A 55 -7.11 -2.19 4.63
C SER A 55 -8.03 -2.15 3.42
N ILE A 56 -8.04 -3.22 2.63
CA ILE A 56 -8.83 -3.33 1.40
C ILE A 56 -9.65 -4.63 1.45
N ALA A 57 -10.95 -4.53 1.15
CA ALA A 57 -11.82 -5.68 0.92
C ALA A 57 -12.03 -5.85 -0.59
N VAL A 58 -12.01 -7.09 -1.09
CA VAL A 58 -12.18 -7.39 -2.52
C VAL A 58 -13.43 -8.23 -2.73
N THR A 59 -14.27 -7.79 -3.67
CA THR A 59 -15.44 -8.53 -4.16
C THR A 59 -15.15 -8.95 -5.60
N SER A 60 -14.76 -10.22 -5.77
CA SER A 60 -14.42 -10.78 -7.07
C SER A 60 -15.66 -11.29 -7.83
N PRO A 61 -15.57 -11.52 -9.15
CA PRO A 61 -16.65 -12.15 -9.92
C PRO A 61 -17.10 -13.50 -9.35
N GLU A 62 -16.17 -14.34 -8.92
CA GLU A 62 -16.49 -15.66 -8.33
C GLU A 62 -17.26 -15.51 -7.03
N LYS A 63 -16.92 -14.50 -6.22
CA LYS A 63 -17.64 -14.19 -4.98
C LYS A 63 -19.06 -13.74 -5.28
N ILE A 64 -19.24 -12.82 -6.24
CA ILE A 64 -20.54 -12.32 -6.69
C ILE A 64 -21.46 -13.47 -7.10
N THR A 65 -20.97 -14.41 -7.91
CA THR A 65 -21.75 -15.55 -8.38
C THR A 65 -22.05 -16.54 -7.26
N ARG A 66 -21.05 -16.89 -6.44
CA ARG A 66 -21.21 -17.88 -5.36
C ARG A 66 -22.19 -17.42 -4.28
N GLU A 67 -22.16 -16.13 -3.95
CA GLU A 67 -22.97 -15.55 -2.88
C GLU A 67 -24.27 -14.91 -3.42
N THR A 68 -24.51 -14.99 -4.74
CA THR A 68 -25.69 -14.39 -5.41
C THR A 68 -25.86 -12.92 -5.03
N LEU A 69 -24.79 -12.14 -5.15
CA LEU A 69 -24.84 -10.69 -4.86
C LEU A 69 -25.57 -10.00 -6.01
N LEU A 70 -26.79 -9.54 -5.77
CA LEU A 70 -27.68 -8.96 -6.79
C LEU A 70 -27.54 -7.44 -6.87
N SER A 71 -27.08 -6.83 -5.79
CA SER A 71 -27.01 -5.39 -5.61
C SER A 71 -25.72 -4.99 -4.90
N ILE A 72 -25.38 -3.70 -4.98
CA ILE A 72 -24.25 -3.16 -4.22
C ILE A 72 -24.52 -3.21 -2.70
N GLN A 73 -25.79 -3.21 -2.29
CA GLN A 73 -26.20 -3.34 -0.89
C GLN A 73 -25.82 -4.70 -0.32
N ASP A 74 -25.85 -5.76 -1.12
CA ASP A 74 -25.39 -7.09 -0.69
C ASP A 74 -23.88 -7.08 -0.41
N VAL A 75 -23.13 -6.35 -1.23
CA VAL A 75 -21.69 -6.13 -1.01
C VAL A 75 -21.46 -5.35 0.28
N TYR A 76 -22.26 -4.31 0.54
CA TYR A 76 -22.19 -3.52 1.76
C TYR A 76 -22.45 -4.38 3.01
N ALA A 77 -23.52 -5.18 3.00
CA ALA A 77 -23.91 -6.03 4.11
C ALA A 77 -22.87 -7.11 4.46
N LEU A 78 -22.09 -7.57 3.47
CA LEU A 78 -21.09 -8.63 3.64
C LEU A 78 -19.66 -8.10 3.80
N THR A 79 -19.46 -6.78 3.78
CA THR A 79 -18.15 -6.17 3.97
C THR A 79 -17.98 -5.69 5.41
N ALA A 80 -16.92 -6.14 6.08
CA ALA A 80 -16.67 -5.78 7.46
C ALA A 80 -16.45 -4.27 7.66
N ASN A 81 -17.01 -3.72 8.74
CA ASN A 81 -16.97 -2.28 9.09
C ASN A 81 -17.62 -1.37 8.02
N LEU A 82 -18.50 -1.94 7.21
CA LEU A 82 -19.34 -1.22 6.27
C LEU A 82 -20.79 -1.48 6.65
N SER A 83 -21.59 -0.43 6.71
CA SER A 83 -23.03 -0.53 6.92
C SER A 83 -23.77 0.37 5.94
N ASP A 84 -24.95 -0.05 5.52
CA ASP A 84 -25.85 0.80 4.75
C ASP A 84 -26.32 2.00 5.58
N THR A 85 -26.54 3.16 4.97
CA THR A 85 -26.96 4.39 5.68
C THR A 85 -28.13 5.02 4.94
N TYR A 86 -29.30 5.04 5.59
CA TYR A 86 -30.57 5.46 4.99
C TYR A 86 -31.04 4.58 3.81
N GLY A 87 -30.84 3.27 3.90
CA GLY A 87 -31.13 2.35 2.78
C GLY A 87 -30.24 2.65 1.58
N SER A 88 -30.70 2.42 0.35
CA SER A 88 -29.87 2.49 -0.88
C SER A 88 -29.22 3.85 -1.21
N ALA A 89 -29.39 4.88 -0.39
CA ALA A 89 -28.93 6.25 -0.62
C ALA A 89 -27.54 6.56 -0.02
N GLY A 90 -26.96 5.67 0.79
CA GLY A 90 -25.69 5.97 1.45
C GLY A 90 -24.92 4.75 1.91
N PHE A 91 -23.78 4.99 2.57
CA PHE A 91 -23.00 3.98 3.25
C PHE A 91 -22.21 4.64 4.38
N THR A 92 -21.85 3.85 5.37
CA THR A 92 -20.93 4.22 6.44
C THR A 92 -19.79 3.23 6.47
N ILE A 93 -18.55 3.74 6.37
CA ILE A 93 -17.33 2.93 6.49
C ILE A 93 -16.60 3.39 7.74
N ARG A 94 -16.40 2.47 8.69
CA ARG A 94 -15.73 2.76 9.97
C ARG A 94 -16.27 4.02 10.67
N GLY A 95 -17.60 4.20 10.65
CA GLY A 95 -18.28 5.32 11.30
C GLY A 95 -18.31 6.63 10.52
N ILE A 96 -17.73 6.69 9.30
CA ILE A 96 -17.79 7.85 8.42
C ILE A 96 -18.80 7.60 7.30
N THR A 97 -19.78 8.49 7.17
CA THR A 97 -20.81 8.43 6.13
C THR A 97 -20.27 8.90 4.77
N ASN A 98 -21.03 8.65 3.71
CA ASN A 98 -20.76 9.21 2.38
C ASN A 98 -20.84 10.75 2.31
N SER A 99 -21.37 11.42 3.34
CA SER A 99 -21.38 12.88 3.49
C SER A 99 -20.17 13.44 4.26
N GLY A 100 -19.29 12.58 4.78
CA GLY A 100 -18.05 12.97 5.44
C GLY A 100 -18.08 12.89 6.97
N VAL A 101 -17.09 13.54 7.59
CA VAL A 101 -16.92 13.56 9.05
C VAL A 101 -17.92 14.54 9.69
N GLY A 102 -18.95 14.02 10.37
CA GLY A 102 -19.92 14.85 11.12
C GLY A 102 -21.40 14.69 10.74
N GLY A 103 -21.75 13.77 9.83
CA GLY A 103 -23.13 13.53 9.39
C GLY A 103 -23.94 12.56 10.27
N GLY A 104 -23.73 12.58 11.59
CA GLY A 104 -24.50 11.82 12.57
C GLY A 104 -25.61 12.65 13.20
#